data_AF-A0A9X5BHZ2-F1
#
_entry.id   AF-A0A9X5BHZ2-F1
#
_cell.length_a   1.000
_cell.length_b   1.000
_cell.length_c   1.000
_cell.angle_alpha   90.00
_cell.angle_beta   90.00
_cell.angle_gamma   90.00
#
_symmetry.space_group_name_H-M   'P 1'
#
loop_
_entity.id
_entity.type
_entity.pdbx_description
1 polymer ?
#
loop_
_entity_poly.entity_id
_entity_poly.type
_entity_poly.pdbx_seq_one_letter_code
_entity_poly.pdbx_strand_id
1 'polypeptide(L)'
;METDYKKLFYVGIAYGAYPQKGKKLKKTGLPVKKLEKEFSYLLGEGRMAVKKMCIYYALFPQYSGKALITGKPKNWKLQVVRQLLEEVQLKAERAFDCREQLLAQELSGNTLQVPQELIAACLYRQRPFDKICITLPDEGGEREMEQLEELLVPYLPRIRQVVFKGNESSLSNWLEEYLYDEFGIVMIRAQGGLEDMPWLNLGEDVTEERSQVHLEMKKALKRCVSPALALKFLDTAVKNGYNTDVNSYVKDNTGQTVGYTES
;
A
#
# COMPACT_ATOMS: atom_id res chain seq x y z
N MET A 1 -9.27 20.49 -19.48
CA MET A 1 -8.23 20.17 -18.48
C MET A 1 -8.05 18.67 -18.47
N GLU A 2 -6.96 18.18 -19.03
CA GLU A 2 -6.55 16.78 -18.85
C GLU A 2 -6.35 16.56 -17.35
N THR A 3 -7.10 15.63 -16.77
CA THR A 3 -6.88 15.25 -15.37
C THR A 3 -5.60 14.42 -15.35
N ASP A 4 -4.51 15.00 -14.84
CA ASP A 4 -3.21 14.33 -14.70
C ASP A 4 -3.32 13.21 -13.65
N TYR A 5 -3.67 12.00 -14.11
CA TYR A 5 -3.74 10.80 -13.26
C TYR A 5 -2.36 10.17 -13.13
N LYS A 6 -1.89 9.97 -11.90
CA LYS A 6 -0.77 9.04 -11.66
C LYS A 6 -1.27 7.62 -11.97
N LYS A 7 -0.58 6.90 -12.84
CA LYS A 7 -0.92 5.51 -13.20
C LYS A 7 0.10 4.56 -12.57
N LEU A 8 -0.39 3.70 -11.70
CA LEU A 8 0.39 2.65 -11.05
C LEU A 8 0.01 1.30 -11.65
N PHE A 9 1.00 0.50 -12.04
CA PHE A 9 0.78 -0.89 -12.40
C PHE A 9 1.18 -1.84 -11.27
N TYR A 10 0.34 -2.82 -10.97
CA TYR A 10 0.60 -3.82 -9.93
C TYR A 10 0.42 -5.26 -10.43
N VAL A 11 1.37 -6.14 -10.11
CA VAL A 11 1.20 -7.59 -10.32
C VAL A 11 1.01 -8.31 -8.99
N GLY A 12 -0.21 -8.74 -8.72
CA GLY A 12 -0.56 -9.57 -7.56
C GLY A 12 -0.52 -11.07 -7.86
N ILE A 13 -0.51 -11.91 -6.82
CA ILE A 13 -0.68 -13.37 -6.97
C ILE A 13 -2.13 -13.76 -6.70
N ALA A 14 -2.78 -14.42 -7.65
CA ALA A 14 -4.05 -15.10 -7.41
C ALA A 14 -3.79 -16.48 -6.77
N TYR A 15 -3.80 -16.53 -5.44
CA TYR A 15 -3.61 -17.78 -4.68
C TYR A 15 -4.71 -18.80 -4.98
N GLY A 16 -4.34 -20.07 -5.04
CA GLY A 16 -5.20 -21.18 -5.42
C GLY A 16 -5.56 -21.23 -6.91
N ALA A 17 -5.27 -20.17 -7.68
CA ALA A 17 -5.73 -20.03 -9.05
C ALA A 17 -4.81 -20.71 -10.08
N TYR A 18 -5.43 -21.02 -11.22
CA TYR A 18 -4.80 -21.55 -12.43
C TYR A 18 -5.11 -20.62 -13.60
N PRO A 19 -4.38 -20.70 -14.73
CA PRO A 19 -4.78 -20.06 -15.97
C PRO A 19 -6.23 -20.42 -16.34
N GLN A 20 -6.99 -19.42 -16.84
CA GLN A 20 -8.35 -19.66 -17.31
C GLN A 20 -8.37 -20.74 -18.39
N LYS A 21 -9.42 -21.57 -18.39
CA LYS A 21 -9.58 -22.67 -19.35
C LYS A 21 -9.44 -22.15 -20.78
N GLY A 22 -8.56 -22.78 -21.57
CA GLY A 22 -8.27 -22.38 -22.95
C GLY A 22 -7.20 -21.29 -23.11
N LYS A 23 -6.83 -20.56 -22.05
CA LYS A 23 -5.76 -19.55 -22.13
C LYS A 23 -4.39 -20.18 -21.93
N LYS A 24 -3.56 -20.12 -22.98
CA LYS A 24 -2.12 -20.42 -22.90
C LYS A 24 -1.37 -19.14 -22.60
N LEU A 25 -1.07 -18.86 -21.32
CA LEU A 25 -0.44 -17.59 -20.91
C LEU A 25 0.90 -17.35 -21.64
N LYS A 26 1.69 -18.40 -21.91
CA LYS A 26 2.92 -18.30 -22.73
C LYS A 26 2.73 -17.70 -24.13
N LYS A 27 1.50 -17.71 -24.66
CA LYS A 27 1.16 -17.14 -25.97
C LYS A 27 0.38 -15.84 -25.87
N THR A 28 -0.36 -15.66 -24.78
CA THR A 28 -1.36 -14.58 -24.64
C THR A 28 -0.92 -13.49 -23.67
N GLY A 29 0.14 -13.73 -22.89
CA GLY A 29 0.58 -12.89 -21.80
C GLY A 29 -0.42 -12.87 -20.64
N LEU A 30 -0.09 -12.11 -19.60
CA LEU A 30 -1.01 -11.82 -18.52
C LEU A 30 -2.01 -10.72 -18.94
N PRO A 31 -3.30 -10.86 -18.63
CA PRO A 31 -4.27 -9.81 -18.89
C PRO A 31 -4.03 -8.64 -17.92
N VAL A 32 -3.89 -7.44 -18.48
CA VAL A 32 -3.90 -6.19 -17.72
C VAL A 32 -5.34 -5.71 -17.58
N LYS A 33 -5.73 -5.33 -16.37
CA LYS A 33 -7.04 -4.76 -16.02
C LYS A 33 -6.85 -3.40 -15.38
N LYS A 34 -7.88 -2.56 -15.42
CA LYS A 34 -7.95 -1.31 -14.65
C LYS A 34 -8.86 -1.56 -13.44
N LEU A 35 -8.44 -1.15 -12.26
CA LEU A 35 -9.33 -1.05 -11.11
C LEU A 35 -10.24 0.17 -11.32
N GLU A 36 -11.55 -0.04 -11.26
CA GLU A 36 -12.52 1.03 -11.56
C GLU A 36 -12.41 2.22 -10.60
N LYS A 37 -12.09 1.93 -9.35
CA LYS A 37 -11.91 2.93 -8.30
C LYS A 37 -10.61 3.71 -8.50
N GLU A 38 -10.73 5.03 -8.38
CA GLU A 38 -9.62 5.98 -8.36
C GLU A 38 -9.30 6.36 -6.91
N PHE A 39 -8.02 6.62 -6.61
CA PHE A 39 -7.58 6.98 -5.27
C PHE A 39 -7.08 8.41 -5.25
N SER A 40 -7.73 9.24 -4.45
CA SER A 40 -7.32 10.64 -4.28
C SER A 40 -6.15 10.76 -3.30
N TYR A 41 -5.30 11.75 -3.51
CA TYR A 41 -4.22 12.13 -2.61
C TYR A 41 -3.92 13.63 -2.76
N LEU A 42 -3.25 14.21 -1.76
CA LEU A 42 -2.80 15.61 -1.82
C LEU A 42 -1.39 15.66 -2.42
N LEU A 43 -1.13 16.64 -3.30
CA LEU A 43 0.20 16.90 -3.85
C LEU A 43 0.44 18.40 -4.01
N GLY A 44 1.67 18.86 -3.78
CA GLY A 44 2.10 20.23 -3.98
C GLY A 44 1.72 21.19 -2.85
N GLU A 45 2.15 22.44 -2.99
CA GLU A 45 1.90 23.51 -2.04
C GLU A 45 0.47 24.05 -2.21
N GLY A 46 -0.45 23.65 -1.34
CA GLY A 46 -1.77 24.25 -1.30
C GLY A 46 -2.87 23.40 -0.68
N ARG A 47 -3.91 24.07 -0.16
CA ARG A 47 -5.06 23.42 0.49
C ARG A 47 -6.02 22.69 -0.47
N MET A 48 -5.81 22.78 -1.79
CA MET A 48 -6.80 22.42 -2.80
C MET A 48 -6.33 21.40 -3.86
N ALA A 49 -5.02 21.15 -3.97
CA ALA A 49 -4.48 20.29 -5.02
C ALA A 49 -4.69 18.80 -4.69
N VAL A 50 -5.85 18.28 -5.11
CA VAL A 50 -6.16 16.85 -5.05
C VAL A 50 -5.79 16.22 -6.39
N LYS A 51 -4.81 15.32 -6.38
CA LYS A 51 -4.51 14.44 -7.51
C LYS A 51 -5.21 13.10 -7.36
N LYS A 52 -5.27 12.35 -8.46
CA LYS A 52 -5.90 11.02 -8.50
C LYS A 52 -4.92 9.99 -9.05
N MET A 53 -4.94 8.82 -8.43
CA MET A 53 -4.22 7.63 -8.85
C MET A 53 -5.18 6.62 -9.47
N CYS A 54 -4.83 6.16 -10.67
CA CYS A 54 -5.44 5.01 -11.33
C CYS A 54 -4.56 3.78 -11.13
N ILE A 55 -5.17 2.65 -10.80
CA ILE A 55 -4.46 1.38 -10.61
C ILE A 55 -4.77 0.47 -11.80
N TYR A 56 -3.72 0.09 -12.52
CA TYR A 56 -3.73 -1.01 -13.47
C TYR A 56 -3.13 -2.23 -12.79
N TYR A 57 -3.59 -3.42 -13.14
CA TYR A 57 -3.10 -4.62 -12.50
C TYR A 57 -3.18 -5.86 -13.37
N ALA A 58 -2.32 -6.83 -13.04
CA ALA A 58 -2.42 -8.20 -13.49
C ALA A 58 -2.42 -9.14 -12.29
N LEU A 59 -3.13 -10.26 -12.39
CA LEU A 59 -3.08 -11.31 -11.39
C LEU A 59 -2.36 -12.52 -11.97
N PHE A 60 -1.20 -12.82 -11.38
CA PHE A 60 -0.39 -13.99 -11.70
C PHE A 60 -1.01 -15.23 -11.03
N PRO A 61 -1.44 -16.27 -11.78
CA PRO A 61 -1.98 -17.48 -11.17
C PRO A 61 -0.89 -18.20 -10.37
N GLN A 62 -1.20 -18.63 -9.15
CA GLN A 62 -0.22 -19.34 -8.31
C GLN A 62 0.33 -20.61 -8.99
N TYR A 63 -0.51 -21.31 -9.75
CA TYR A 63 -0.14 -22.57 -10.39
C TYR A 63 -0.23 -22.50 -11.91
N SER A 64 0.63 -23.25 -12.61
CA SER A 64 0.65 -23.31 -14.07
C SER A 64 -0.41 -24.25 -14.66
N GLY A 65 -0.95 -25.15 -13.84
CA GLY A 65 -1.92 -26.17 -14.23
C GLY A 65 -2.00 -27.29 -13.21
N LYS A 66 -2.77 -28.33 -13.51
CA LYS A 66 -2.81 -29.57 -12.71
C LYS A 66 -2.01 -30.68 -13.41
N ALA A 67 -1.45 -31.60 -12.63
CA ALA A 67 -0.89 -32.83 -13.15
C ALA A 67 -2.02 -33.75 -13.65
N LEU A 68 -1.86 -34.30 -14.86
CA LEU A 68 -2.87 -35.15 -15.52
C LEU A 68 -3.18 -36.42 -14.73
N ILE A 69 -2.17 -36.99 -14.06
CA ILE A 69 -2.29 -38.29 -13.36
C ILE A 69 -2.68 -38.09 -11.90
N THR A 70 -2.04 -37.15 -11.20
CA THR A 70 -2.20 -37.00 -9.75
C THR A 70 -3.16 -35.89 -9.35
N GLY A 71 -3.63 -35.06 -10.30
CA GLY A 71 -4.44 -33.88 -10.04
C GLY A 71 -3.73 -32.76 -9.26
N LYS A 72 -2.47 -33.00 -8.82
CA LYS A 72 -1.72 -32.07 -7.97
C LYS A 72 -1.39 -30.76 -8.70
N PRO A 73 -1.33 -29.63 -7.98
CA PRO A 73 -0.91 -28.36 -8.57
C PRO A 73 0.50 -28.43 -9.14
N LYS A 74 0.70 -27.84 -10.33
CA LYS A 74 2.02 -27.68 -10.95
C LYS A 74 2.53 -26.27 -10.75
N ASN A 75 3.77 -26.16 -10.30
CA ASN A 75 4.45 -24.87 -10.19
C ASN A 75 4.86 -24.33 -11.57
N TRP A 76 5.15 -23.04 -11.60
CA TRP A 76 5.73 -22.40 -12.79
C TRP A 76 7.22 -22.69 -12.89
N LYS A 77 7.74 -22.81 -14.12
CA LYS A 77 9.19 -22.76 -14.34
C LYS A 77 9.65 -21.31 -14.19
N LEU A 78 10.76 -21.07 -13.49
CA LEU A 78 11.28 -19.72 -13.21
C LEU A 78 11.42 -18.86 -14.47
N GLN A 79 11.95 -19.42 -15.57
CA GLN A 79 12.09 -18.72 -16.85
C GLN A 79 10.75 -18.24 -17.41
N VAL A 80 9.68 -19.03 -17.22
CA VAL A 80 8.33 -18.68 -17.68
C VAL A 80 7.74 -17.57 -16.80
N VAL A 81 8.02 -17.59 -15.49
CA VAL A 81 7.62 -16.50 -14.59
C VAL A 81 8.25 -15.19 -15.04
N ARG A 82 9.58 -15.17 -15.20
CA ARG A 82 10.32 -13.97 -15.65
C ARG A 82 9.80 -13.43 -16.97
N GLN A 83 9.65 -14.30 -17.97
CA GLN A 83 9.12 -13.92 -19.28
C GLN A 83 7.72 -13.27 -19.17
N LEU A 84 6.80 -13.89 -18.42
CA LEU A 84 5.43 -13.37 -18.28
C LEU A 84 5.39 -12.04 -17.52
N LEU A 85 6.27 -11.86 -16.52
CA LEU A 85 6.37 -10.61 -15.76
C LEU A 85 6.95 -9.49 -16.63
N GLU A 86 8.06 -9.74 -17.33
CA GLU A 86 8.66 -8.78 -18.26
C GLU A 86 7.68 -8.35 -19.36
N GLU A 87 6.99 -9.31 -19.98
CA GLU A 87 5.98 -9.03 -21.02
C GLU A 87 4.83 -8.16 -20.50
N VAL A 88 4.32 -8.43 -19.29
CA VAL A 88 3.20 -7.67 -18.74
C VAL A 88 3.62 -6.28 -18.26
N GLN A 89 4.82 -6.14 -17.72
CA GLN A 89 5.39 -4.86 -17.30
C GLN A 89 5.62 -3.94 -18.52
N LEU A 90 6.22 -4.48 -19.59
CA LEU A 90 6.39 -3.75 -20.86
C LEU A 90 5.04 -3.36 -21.47
N LYS A 91 4.04 -4.24 -21.39
CA LYS A 91 2.69 -3.95 -21.85
C LYS A 91 2.04 -2.83 -21.01
N ALA A 92 2.19 -2.87 -19.69
CA ALA A 92 1.69 -1.84 -18.79
C ALA A 92 2.29 -0.47 -19.09
N GLU A 93 3.60 -0.42 -19.30
CA GLU A 93 4.31 0.81 -19.68
C GLU A 93 3.86 1.32 -21.05
N ARG A 94 3.89 0.49 -22.10
CA ARG A 94 3.67 0.95 -23.48
C ARG A 94 2.21 1.21 -23.83
N ALA A 95 1.30 0.36 -23.36
CA ALA A 95 -0.11 0.43 -23.75
C ALA A 95 -0.96 1.27 -22.79
N PHE A 96 -0.51 1.44 -21.54
CA PHE A 96 -1.27 2.15 -20.51
C PHE A 96 -0.51 3.32 -19.89
N ASP A 97 0.77 3.52 -20.27
CA ASP A 97 1.65 4.57 -19.75
C ASP A 97 1.81 4.49 -18.21
N CYS A 98 1.96 3.27 -17.70
CA CYS A 98 2.27 3.03 -16.30
C CYS A 98 3.78 3.06 -16.09
N ARG A 99 4.30 4.20 -15.59
CA ARG A 99 5.73 4.38 -15.28
C ARG A 99 6.11 3.75 -13.94
N GLU A 100 5.25 3.87 -12.94
CA GLU A 100 5.42 3.19 -11.67
C GLU A 100 4.86 1.78 -11.75
N GLN A 101 5.66 0.81 -11.31
CA GLN A 101 5.29 -0.61 -11.36
C GLN A 101 5.71 -1.33 -10.09
N LEU A 102 4.79 -2.11 -9.53
CA LEU A 102 5.00 -2.91 -8.32
C LEU A 102 4.65 -4.37 -8.57
N LEU A 103 5.35 -5.25 -7.87
CA LEU A 103 5.07 -6.68 -7.85
C LEU A 103 4.72 -7.09 -6.42
N ALA A 104 3.90 -8.13 -6.27
CA ALA A 104 3.73 -8.80 -4.99
C ALA A 104 5.09 -9.24 -4.43
N GLN A 105 5.20 -9.27 -3.11
CA GLN A 105 6.47 -9.53 -2.42
C GLN A 105 7.12 -10.84 -2.87
N GLU A 106 6.33 -11.88 -3.12
CA GLU A 106 6.83 -13.19 -3.56
C GLU A 106 7.22 -13.24 -5.05
N LEU A 107 6.87 -12.20 -5.81
CA LEU A 107 7.29 -12.01 -7.20
C LEU A 107 8.47 -11.02 -7.30
N SER A 108 8.64 -10.14 -6.30
CA SER A 108 9.77 -9.22 -6.22
C SER A 108 10.97 -9.88 -5.54
N GLY A 109 12.15 -9.80 -6.17
CA GLY A 109 13.40 -10.25 -5.54
C GLY A 109 14.09 -9.21 -4.66
N ASN A 110 13.53 -8.00 -4.51
CA ASN A 110 14.19 -6.82 -3.94
C ASN A 110 13.36 -6.17 -2.81
N THR A 111 14.01 -5.28 -2.05
CA THR A 111 13.41 -4.37 -1.06
C THR A 111 12.24 -3.58 -1.66
N LEU A 112 11.14 -3.51 -0.91
CA LEU A 112 9.89 -2.84 -1.28
C LEU A 112 10.10 -1.33 -1.43
N GLN A 113 10.32 -0.84 -2.66
CA GLN A 113 10.23 0.58 -2.97
C GLN A 113 8.80 0.91 -3.38
N VAL A 114 7.98 1.31 -2.40
CA VAL A 114 6.60 1.73 -2.63
C VAL A 114 6.57 3.20 -3.04
N PRO A 115 5.88 3.59 -4.14
CA PRO A 115 5.79 4.98 -4.55
C PRO A 115 5.12 5.82 -3.48
N GLN A 116 5.63 7.03 -3.26
CA GLN A 116 5.10 7.94 -2.25
C GLN A 116 3.64 8.29 -2.51
N GLU A 117 3.20 8.36 -3.76
CA GLU A 117 1.81 8.65 -4.08
C GLU A 117 0.87 7.53 -3.61
N LEU A 118 1.35 6.28 -3.50
CA LEU A 118 0.56 5.20 -2.92
C LEU A 118 0.45 5.35 -1.40
N ILE A 119 1.54 5.75 -0.74
CA ILE A 119 1.56 6.08 0.69
C ILE A 119 0.63 7.26 0.95
N ALA A 120 0.73 8.33 0.16
CA ALA A 120 -0.12 9.51 0.20
C ALA A 120 -1.60 9.14 -0.03
N ALA A 121 -1.91 8.29 -1.00
CA ALA A 121 -3.28 7.81 -1.23
C ALA A 121 -3.82 6.99 -0.05
N CYS A 122 -2.97 6.20 0.62
CA CYS A 122 -3.35 5.49 1.84
C CYS A 122 -3.57 6.44 3.00
N LEU A 123 -2.68 7.42 3.19
CA LEU A 123 -2.81 8.47 4.20
C LEU A 123 -4.08 9.29 3.97
N TYR A 124 -4.36 9.69 2.72
CA TYR A 124 -5.54 10.45 2.32
C TYR A 124 -6.86 9.80 2.78
N ARG A 125 -6.90 8.48 2.88
CA ARG A 125 -8.07 7.71 3.34
C ARG A 125 -8.27 7.73 4.85
N GLN A 126 -7.27 8.13 5.63
CA GLN A 126 -7.29 8.12 7.10
C GLN A 126 -7.85 9.41 7.72
N ARG A 127 -8.60 10.21 6.94
CA ARG A 127 -9.21 11.47 7.42
C ARG A 127 -10.05 11.28 8.68
N PRO A 128 -10.12 12.30 9.56
CA PRO A 128 -9.51 13.64 9.46
C PRO A 128 -7.99 13.67 9.72
N PHE A 129 -7.34 14.80 9.37
CA PHE A 129 -5.88 15.02 9.48
C PHE A 129 -5.49 16.05 10.55
N ASP A 130 -6.33 16.30 11.54
CA ASP A 130 -6.03 17.29 12.58
C ASP A 130 -4.85 16.88 13.48
N LYS A 131 -4.61 15.57 13.60
CA LYS A 131 -3.49 14.98 14.35
C LYS A 131 -2.86 13.85 13.56
N ILE A 132 -1.55 13.64 13.72
CA ILE A 132 -0.84 12.51 13.10
C ILE A 132 0.28 12.02 14.03
N CYS A 133 0.45 10.70 14.07
CA CYS A 133 1.64 10.06 14.63
C CYS A 133 2.61 9.76 13.49
N ILE A 134 3.90 10.07 13.67
CA ILE A 134 4.95 9.80 12.69
C ILE A 134 6.06 8.98 13.34
N THR A 135 6.45 7.90 12.65
CA THR A 135 7.67 7.14 12.93
C THR A 135 8.57 7.23 11.71
N LEU A 136 9.83 7.56 11.93
CA LEU A 136 10.85 7.73 10.89
C LEU A 136 11.91 6.63 11.02
N PRO A 137 12.65 6.33 9.94
CA PRO A 137 13.82 5.46 10.05
C PRO A 137 14.90 6.10 10.93
N ASP A 138 15.67 5.26 11.61
CA ASP A 138 16.76 5.68 12.50
C ASP A 138 17.91 6.34 11.71
N GLU A 139 18.07 5.96 10.44
CA GLU A 139 19.06 6.50 9.51
C GLU A 139 18.38 7.13 8.29
N GLY A 140 18.96 8.21 7.77
CA GLY A 140 18.53 8.86 6.54
C GLY A 140 19.37 10.09 6.22
N GLY A 141 19.52 10.38 4.93
CA GLY A 141 20.23 11.53 4.41
C GLY A 141 19.28 12.53 3.72
N GLU A 142 19.86 13.39 2.87
CA GLU A 142 19.14 14.45 2.16
C GLU A 142 17.97 13.89 1.32
N ARG A 143 18.18 12.73 0.69
CA ARG A 143 17.13 12.09 -0.13
C ARG A 143 15.92 11.69 0.72
N GLU A 144 16.13 11.11 1.89
CA GLU A 144 15.05 10.73 2.80
C GLU A 144 14.33 11.97 3.35
N MET A 145 15.03 13.09 3.55
CA MET A 145 14.44 14.39 3.93
C MET A 145 13.54 14.93 2.82
N GLU A 146 14.04 15.04 1.59
CA GLU A 146 13.26 15.50 0.43
C GLU A 146 12.00 14.65 0.25
N GLN A 147 12.15 13.33 0.37
CA GLN A 147 11.04 12.40 0.30
C GLN A 147 10.01 12.62 1.40
N LEU A 148 10.45 12.83 2.63
CA LEU A 148 9.57 13.10 3.76
C LEU A 148 8.83 14.44 3.59
N GLU A 149 9.52 15.46 3.11
CA GLU A 149 8.98 16.78 2.80
C GLU A 149 7.89 16.69 1.73
N GLU A 150 8.20 16.10 0.57
CA GLU A 150 7.26 15.93 -0.55
C GLU A 150 5.97 15.21 -0.12
N LEU A 151 6.10 14.20 0.75
CA LEU A 151 4.97 13.44 1.29
C LEU A 151 4.13 14.25 2.27
N LEU A 152 4.75 15.03 3.18
CA LEU A 152 4.06 15.67 4.30
C LEU A 152 3.54 17.06 3.98
N VAL A 153 4.27 17.89 3.23
CA VAL A 153 3.93 19.29 2.94
C VAL A 153 2.48 19.48 2.49
N PRO A 154 1.92 18.63 1.59
CA PRO A 154 0.53 18.79 1.16
C PRO A 154 -0.49 18.62 2.30
N TYR A 155 -0.12 17.94 3.39
CA TYR A 155 -0.97 17.61 4.55
C TYR A 155 -0.77 18.58 5.72
N LEU A 156 0.45 19.09 5.94
CA LEU A 156 0.82 19.94 7.09
C LEU A 156 -0.12 21.14 7.34
N PRO A 157 -0.61 21.88 6.32
CA PRO A 157 -1.57 22.98 6.54
C PRO A 157 -2.90 22.59 7.21
N ARG A 158 -3.18 21.29 7.35
CA ARG A 158 -4.39 20.72 7.97
C ARG A 158 -4.10 20.02 9.30
N ILE A 159 -2.83 19.83 9.63
CA ILE A 159 -2.37 19.17 10.85
C ILE A 159 -2.15 20.24 11.91
N ARG A 160 -2.67 20.00 13.12
CA ARG A 160 -2.48 20.87 14.28
C ARG A 160 -1.52 20.27 15.30
N GLN A 161 -1.35 18.96 15.26
CA GLN A 161 -0.55 18.22 16.22
C GLN A 161 0.18 17.09 15.51
N VAL A 162 1.51 17.09 15.63
CA VAL A 162 2.37 15.98 15.23
C VAL A 162 2.90 15.32 16.48
N VAL A 163 2.74 14.01 16.56
CA VAL A 163 3.35 13.19 17.60
C VAL A 163 4.42 12.32 16.97
N PHE A 164 5.62 12.36 17.51
CA PHE A 164 6.74 11.55 17.07
C PHE A 164 6.88 10.32 17.97
N LYS A 165 7.01 9.16 17.33
CA LYS A 165 7.29 7.87 17.97
C LYS A 165 8.52 7.25 17.32
N GLY A 166 9.63 7.25 18.05
CA GLY A 166 10.91 6.72 17.58
C GLY A 166 12.06 7.25 18.42
N ASN A 167 13.27 6.84 18.06
CA ASN A 167 14.49 7.42 18.62
C ASN A 167 14.80 8.76 17.98
N GLU A 168 15.63 9.56 18.64
CA GLU A 168 16.22 10.75 18.01
C GLU A 168 17.13 10.36 16.85
N SER A 169 16.93 11.02 15.72
CA SER A 169 17.74 10.90 14.51
C SER A 169 17.83 12.25 13.81
N SER A 170 18.76 12.39 12.86
CA SER A 170 18.89 13.58 12.01
C SER A 170 17.57 13.94 11.31
N LEU A 171 16.81 12.93 10.86
CA LEU A 171 15.49 13.12 10.26
C LEU A 171 14.47 13.65 11.26
N SER A 172 14.45 13.11 12.49
CA SER A 172 13.50 13.57 13.51
C SER A 172 13.79 15.02 13.95
N ASN A 173 15.06 15.39 14.04
CA ASN A 173 15.47 16.74 14.45
C ASN A 173 15.15 17.75 13.34
N TRP A 174 15.48 17.40 12.09
CA TRP A 174 15.08 18.21 10.93
C TRP A 174 13.57 18.40 10.86
N LEU A 175 12.78 17.32 11.03
CA LEU A 175 11.33 17.42 10.99
C LEU A 175 10.79 18.32 12.11
N GLU A 176 11.36 18.25 13.31
CA GLU A 176 10.99 19.12 14.43
C GLU A 176 11.20 20.61 14.11
N GLU A 177 12.39 20.95 13.61
CA GLU A 177 12.75 22.32 13.19
C GLU A 177 11.83 22.80 12.06
N TYR A 178 11.68 21.99 11.00
CA TYR A 178 10.84 22.31 9.84
C TYR A 178 9.37 22.55 10.24
N LEU A 179 8.80 21.70 11.09
CA LEU A 179 7.43 21.84 11.57
C LEU A 179 7.24 23.12 12.37
N TYR A 180 8.22 23.48 13.20
CA TYR A 180 8.15 24.68 14.03
C TYR A 180 8.31 25.95 13.19
N ASP A 181 9.33 26.01 12.35
CA ASP A 181 9.69 27.21 11.58
C ASP A 181 8.68 27.51 10.46
N GLU A 182 8.28 26.50 9.69
CA GLU A 182 7.41 26.70 8.51
C GLU A 182 5.91 26.69 8.85
N PHE A 183 5.51 25.93 9.88
CA PHE A 183 4.10 25.70 10.19
C PHE A 183 3.69 26.09 11.62
N GLY A 184 4.62 26.46 12.50
CA GLY A 184 4.34 26.74 13.91
C GLY A 184 3.82 25.54 14.69
N ILE A 185 4.13 24.32 14.23
CA ILE A 185 3.67 23.06 14.82
C ILE A 185 4.74 22.55 15.77
N VAL A 186 4.39 22.40 17.05
CA VAL A 186 5.27 21.76 18.04
C VAL A 186 5.11 20.24 17.94
N MET A 187 6.22 19.54 17.68
CA MET A 187 6.27 18.08 17.66
C MET A 187 6.32 17.52 19.10
N ILE A 188 5.43 16.60 19.43
CA ILE A 188 5.37 15.97 20.77
C ILE A 188 6.01 14.60 20.70
N ARG A 189 6.97 14.29 21.57
CA ARG A 189 7.59 12.96 21.65
C ARG A 189 6.77 12.06 22.57
N ALA A 190 6.34 10.89 22.09
CA ALA A 190 5.53 9.94 22.87
C ALA A 190 6.12 8.52 22.83
N GLN A 191 6.11 7.84 24.00
CA GLN A 191 6.55 6.44 24.11
C GLN A 191 5.40 5.42 24.00
N GLY A 192 4.13 5.87 23.94
CA GLY A 192 2.94 5.02 23.99
C GLY A 192 2.09 5.00 22.71
N GLY A 193 1.08 4.14 22.69
CA GLY A 193 0.06 4.09 21.63
C GLY A 193 -0.84 5.32 21.69
N LEU A 194 -1.13 5.90 20.52
CA LEU A 194 -1.98 7.08 20.41
C LEU A 194 -3.34 6.64 19.86
N GLU A 195 -4.35 6.65 20.73
CA GLU A 195 -5.70 6.29 20.33
C GLU A 195 -6.26 7.33 19.34
N ASP A 196 -6.89 6.87 18.27
CA ASP A 196 -7.67 7.65 17.29
C ASP A 196 -6.92 8.65 16.37
N MET A 197 -5.61 8.50 16.13
CA MET A 197 -4.91 9.25 15.08
C MET A 197 -4.34 8.37 13.95
N PRO A 198 -4.27 8.88 12.70
CA PRO A 198 -3.46 8.26 11.66
C PRO A 198 -2.01 8.11 12.11
N TRP A 199 -1.43 6.96 11.83
CA TRP A 199 -0.02 6.70 12.10
C TRP A 199 0.71 6.49 10.78
N LEU A 200 1.57 7.43 10.41
CA LEU A 200 2.49 7.30 9.29
C LEU A 200 3.79 6.64 9.80
N ASN A 201 3.96 5.35 9.51
CA ASN A 201 5.15 4.61 9.87
C ASN A 201 6.07 4.43 8.65
N LEU A 202 7.16 5.20 8.62
CA LEU A 202 8.22 5.12 7.63
C LEU A 202 9.49 4.46 8.18
N GLY A 203 9.49 4.05 9.46
CA GLY A 203 10.56 3.27 10.07
C GLY A 203 10.47 1.78 9.73
N GLU A 204 11.02 0.93 10.59
CA GLU A 204 10.93 -0.52 10.40
C GLU A 204 9.45 -0.99 10.36
N ASP A 205 9.16 -1.89 9.41
CA ASP A 205 7.80 -2.39 9.22
C ASP A 205 7.33 -3.19 10.44
N VAL A 206 6.16 -2.80 10.95
CA VAL A 206 5.43 -3.59 11.95
C VAL A 206 4.63 -4.66 11.21
N THR A 207 5.20 -5.85 11.06
CA THR A 207 4.49 -6.98 10.45
C THR A 207 3.60 -7.68 11.48
N GLU A 208 2.36 -8.02 11.07
CA GLU A 208 1.40 -8.80 11.89
C GLU A 208 1.97 -10.14 12.38
N GLU A 209 2.98 -10.69 11.68
CA GLU A 209 3.65 -11.95 12.03
C GLU A 209 4.52 -11.86 13.30
N ARG A 210 4.90 -10.64 13.74
CA ARG A 210 5.81 -10.43 14.87
C ARG A 210 5.13 -10.13 16.20
N SER A 211 3.81 -10.22 16.35
CA SER A 211 3.17 -9.78 17.61
C SER A 211 1.99 -10.61 18.08
N GLN A 212 2.25 -11.48 19.05
CA GLN A 212 1.27 -11.99 20.01
C GLN A 212 0.93 -10.93 21.07
N VAL A 213 0.57 -9.71 20.67
CA VAL A 213 0.21 -8.63 21.60
C VAL A 213 -1.10 -7.96 21.21
N HIS A 214 -2.07 -8.11 22.12
CA HIS A 214 -3.26 -7.32 22.49
C HIS A 214 -4.01 -6.41 21.49
N LEU A 215 -5.31 -6.27 21.77
CA LEU A 215 -6.33 -5.48 21.06
C LEU A 215 -5.93 -4.03 20.71
N GLU A 216 -5.02 -3.42 21.47
CA GLU A 216 -4.51 -2.07 21.22
C GLU A 216 -3.61 -1.98 19.98
N MET A 217 -2.78 -3.00 19.70
CA MET A 217 -2.02 -3.05 18.43
C MET A 217 -2.95 -3.19 17.23
N LYS A 218 -4.05 -3.94 17.36
CA LYS A 218 -5.04 -4.07 16.28
C LYS A 218 -5.73 -2.74 15.98
N LYS A 219 -6.03 -1.94 17.00
CA LYS A 219 -6.58 -0.58 16.81
C LYS A 219 -5.56 0.36 16.17
N ALA A 220 -4.31 0.36 16.63
CA ALA A 220 -3.24 1.17 16.06
C ALA A 220 -2.93 0.80 14.59
N LEU A 221 -2.95 -0.49 14.26
CA LEU A 221 -2.78 -0.99 12.90
C LEU A 221 -3.94 -0.58 11.97
N LYS A 222 -5.14 -0.31 12.50
CA LYS A 222 -6.32 0.06 11.68
C LYS A 222 -6.10 1.37 10.92
N ARG A 223 -5.38 2.32 11.50
CA ARG A 223 -5.06 3.64 10.90
C ARG A 223 -3.58 3.83 10.62
N CYS A 224 -2.80 2.74 10.67
CA CYS A 224 -1.40 2.74 10.31
C CYS A 224 -1.23 2.75 8.79
N VAL A 225 -0.31 3.56 8.32
CA VAL A 225 0.12 3.69 6.94
C VAL A 225 1.63 3.47 6.91
N SER A 226 2.06 2.34 6.36
CA SER A 226 3.46 2.00 6.12
C SER A 226 3.62 1.50 4.68
N PRO A 227 4.85 1.40 4.14
CA PRO A 227 5.10 0.78 2.84
C PRO A 227 4.50 -0.63 2.72
N ALA A 228 4.71 -1.51 3.71
CA ALA A 228 4.13 -2.85 3.68
C ALA A 228 2.59 -2.84 3.70
N LEU A 229 1.97 -1.98 4.54
CA LEU A 229 0.52 -1.88 4.61
C LEU A 229 -0.08 -1.24 3.33
N ALA A 230 0.63 -0.31 2.70
CA ALA A 230 0.24 0.26 1.41
C ALA A 230 0.26 -0.79 0.30
N LEU A 231 1.26 -1.68 0.28
CA LEU A 231 1.27 -2.81 -0.64
C LEU A 231 0.15 -3.83 -0.34
N LYS A 232 -0.08 -4.16 0.94
CA LYS A 232 -1.18 -5.05 1.36
C LYS A 232 -2.54 -4.47 0.94
N PHE A 233 -2.70 -3.16 1.07
CA PHE A 233 -3.88 -2.45 0.59
C PHE A 233 -4.05 -2.62 -0.93
N LEU A 234 -2.99 -2.39 -1.71
CA LEU A 234 -3.00 -2.54 -3.15
C LEU A 234 -3.40 -3.97 -3.57
N ASP A 235 -2.77 -4.97 -2.95
CA ASP A 235 -3.06 -6.39 -3.18
C ASP A 235 -4.53 -6.74 -2.88
N THR A 236 -5.04 -6.28 -1.74
CA THR A 236 -6.44 -6.48 -1.35
C THR A 236 -7.40 -5.80 -2.32
N ALA A 237 -7.09 -4.57 -2.74
CA ALA A 237 -7.93 -3.79 -3.64
C ALA A 237 -8.09 -4.48 -5.01
N VAL A 238 -7.00 -5.00 -5.58
CA VAL A 238 -7.03 -5.63 -6.91
C VAL A 238 -7.66 -7.03 -6.91
N LYS A 239 -7.57 -7.76 -5.78
CA LYS A 239 -8.14 -9.11 -5.63
C LYS A 239 -9.64 -9.08 -5.38
N ASN A 240 -10.09 -8.17 -4.53
CA ASN A 240 -11.47 -8.16 -4.05
C ASN A 240 -12.35 -7.11 -4.76
N GLY A 241 -11.82 -6.34 -5.70
CA GLY A 241 -12.57 -5.24 -6.34
C GLY A 241 -13.02 -4.14 -5.36
N TYR A 242 -12.44 -4.15 -4.16
CA TYR A 242 -12.80 -3.36 -2.97
C TYR A 242 -14.19 -3.69 -2.36
N ASN A 243 -14.18 -4.62 -1.40
CA ASN A 243 -15.04 -4.58 -0.22
C ASN A 243 -14.07 -4.62 0.99
N THR A 244 -13.32 -3.55 1.26
CA THR A 244 -12.24 -3.61 2.28
C THR A 244 -12.72 -3.45 3.72
N ASP A 245 -14.00 -3.70 3.99
CA ASP A 245 -14.43 -4.10 5.33
C ASP A 245 -14.16 -5.60 5.58
N VAL A 246 -13.71 -6.36 4.58
CA VAL A 246 -13.53 -7.83 4.71
C VAL A 246 -12.20 -8.22 5.39
N ASN A 247 -11.67 -7.40 6.29
CA ASN A 247 -10.80 -7.86 7.37
C ASN A 247 -11.29 -7.40 8.76
N SER A 248 -12.57 -7.04 8.90
CA SER A 248 -13.28 -7.15 10.17
C SER A 248 -13.87 -8.57 10.31
N TYR A 249 -13.03 -9.60 10.20
CA TYR A 249 -13.44 -10.93 10.67
C TYR A 249 -13.34 -10.94 12.19
N VAL A 250 -14.43 -10.57 12.84
CA VAL A 250 -14.77 -11.13 14.14
C VAL A 250 -14.98 -12.62 13.90
N LYS A 251 -13.99 -13.44 14.21
CA LYS A 251 -14.27 -14.83 14.57
C LYS A 251 -14.90 -14.78 15.95
N ASP A 252 -16.22 -14.80 15.99
CA ASP A 252 -16.90 -15.23 17.21
C ASP A 252 -16.60 -16.72 17.41
N ASN A 253 -16.32 -17.07 18.66
CA ASN A 253 -15.89 -18.41 19.10
C ASN A 253 -16.98 -19.50 18.99
N THR A 254 -17.91 -19.40 18.04
CA THR A 254 -19.07 -20.30 17.95
C THR A 254 -19.32 -20.91 16.57
N GLY A 255 -18.54 -20.59 15.53
CA GLY A 255 -18.53 -21.39 14.30
C GLY A 255 -19.89 -21.55 13.60
N GLN A 256 -20.74 -20.52 13.57
CA GLN A 256 -21.96 -20.51 12.76
C GLN A 256 -22.06 -19.25 11.90
N THR A 257 -22.34 -19.45 10.61
CA THR A 257 -22.66 -18.42 9.62
C THR A 257 -24.12 -17.99 9.79
N VAL A 258 -24.36 -16.73 10.14
CA VAL A 258 -25.69 -16.10 10.07
C VAL A 258 -25.68 -15.10 8.92
N GLY A 259 -26.46 -15.41 7.88
CA GLY A 259 -26.73 -14.47 6.80
C GLY A 259 -27.75 -13.43 7.27
N TYR A 260 -27.52 -12.17 6.93
CA TYR A 260 -28.52 -11.12 7.08
C TYR A 260 -28.99 -10.66 5.69
N THR A 261 -30.29 -10.83 5.49
CA THR A 261 -31.10 -10.32 4.38
C THR A 261 -31.28 -8.80 4.50
N GLU A 262 -31.30 -8.16 3.34
CA GLU A 262 -31.58 -6.73 3.13
C GLU A 262 -32.92 -6.28 3.74
N SER A 263 -32.93 -5.08 4.29
CA SER A 263 -34.07 -4.14 4.37
C SER A 263 -33.53 -2.72 4.46
#